data_AF-A0A5N6FPA3-F1
#
_entry.id   AF-A0A5N6FPA3-F1
#
_cell.length_a   1.000
_cell.length_b   1.000
_cell.length_c   1.000
_cell.angle_alpha   90.00
_cell.angle_beta   90.00
_cell.angle_gamma   90.00
#
_symmetry.space_group_name_H-M   'P 1'
#
loop_
_entity.id
_entity.type
_entity.pdbx_description
1 polymer ?
#
loop_
_entity_poly.entity_id
_entity_poly.type
_entity_poly.pdbx_seq_one_letter_code
_entity_poly.pdbx_strand_id
1 'polypeptide(L)'
;MPRVLLDHDAVTLQEGRHIAAQVGDKLIEPDSAEFVTGDVDHITIYRSAGSNVDLRCMADVDFGPDEQVILQQIDPATYCLIGMRSGKEAEFKD
;
A
#
# COMPACT_ATOMS: atom_id res chain seq x y z
N MET A 1 11.49 10.02 -8.27
CA MET A 1 11.43 8.57 -8.00
C MET A 1 9.98 8.16 -8.22
N PRO A 2 9.69 6.94 -8.72
CA PRO A 2 8.32 6.50 -8.95
C PRO A 2 7.49 6.62 -7.68
N ARG A 3 6.24 7.01 -7.81
CA ARG A 3 5.34 7.22 -6.66
C ARG A 3 3.90 6.86 -6.98
N VAL A 4 3.15 6.58 -5.93
CA VAL A 4 1.69 6.56 -5.96
C VAL A 4 1.15 7.86 -5.39
N LEU A 5 0.29 8.57 -6.11
CA LEU A 5 -0.48 9.66 -5.53
C LEU A 5 -1.80 9.11 -4.98
N LEU A 6 -2.01 9.32 -3.68
CA LEU A 6 -3.27 9.03 -2.99
C LEU A 6 -3.93 10.35 -2.58
N ASP A 7 -5.24 10.49 -2.84
CA ASP A 7 -5.99 11.72 -2.52
C ASP A 7 -7.21 11.40 -1.64
N HIS A 8 -6.94 11.29 -0.34
CA HIS A 8 -7.90 10.83 0.67
C HIS A 8 -8.46 9.43 0.37
N ASP A 9 -7.61 8.56 -0.17
CA ASP A 9 -7.98 7.22 -0.55
C ASP A 9 -8.02 6.30 0.67
N ALA A 10 -9.11 5.53 0.78
CA ALA A 10 -9.25 4.52 1.83
C ALA A 10 -8.42 3.30 1.46
N VAL A 11 -7.33 3.08 2.17
CA VAL A 11 -6.44 1.93 1.95
C VAL A 11 -6.79 0.82 2.93
N THR A 12 -7.14 -0.35 2.42
CA THR A 12 -7.37 -1.56 3.20
C THR A 12 -6.22 -2.53 3.00
N LEU A 13 -5.69 -3.08 4.09
CA LEU A 13 -4.67 -4.12 4.03
C LEU A 13 -5.33 -5.49 3.94
N GLN A 14 -5.14 -6.18 2.82
CA GLN A 14 -5.67 -7.53 2.66
C GLN A 14 -4.80 -8.54 3.42
N GLU A 15 -5.44 -9.48 4.13
CA GLU A 15 -4.76 -10.52 4.91
C GLU A 15 -3.61 -11.19 4.13
N GLY A 16 -2.47 -11.35 4.81
CA GLY A 16 -1.27 -11.99 4.26
C GLY A 16 -0.32 -12.45 5.37
N ARG A 17 0.96 -12.65 5.03
CA ARG A 17 1.99 -13.03 6.03
C ARG A 17 2.57 -11.82 6.78
N HIS A 18 1.75 -10.83 7.06
CA HIS A 18 2.11 -9.57 7.71
C HIS A 18 1.13 -9.24 8.84
N ILE A 19 1.55 -8.40 9.78
CA ILE A 19 0.76 -7.94 10.92
C ILE A 19 0.36 -6.48 10.80
N ALA A 20 1.02 -5.70 9.92
CA ALA A 20 0.67 -4.33 9.58
C ALA A 20 1.45 -3.87 8.33
N ALA A 21 1.04 -2.76 7.73
CA ALA A 21 1.78 -2.05 6.69
C ALA A 21 1.78 -0.54 6.97
N GLN A 22 2.94 0.11 6.85
CA GLN A 22 3.05 1.57 6.81
C GLN A 22 2.92 2.03 5.37
N VAL A 23 1.91 2.87 5.08
CA VAL A 23 1.67 3.49 3.77
C VAL A 23 1.62 4.99 3.98
N GLY A 24 2.62 5.72 3.48
CA GLY A 24 2.79 7.13 3.83
C GLY A 24 2.95 7.32 5.34
N ASP A 25 2.13 8.17 5.94
CA ASP A 25 2.11 8.43 7.39
C ASP A 25 1.13 7.53 8.18
N LYS A 26 0.41 6.62 7.51
CA LYS A 26 -0.57 5.73 8.14
C LYS A 26 -0.04 4.33 8.35
N LEU A 27 -0.30 3.80 9.55
CA LEU A 27 -0.15 2.39 9.87
C LEU A 27 -1.49 1.69 9.67
N ILE A 28 -1.50 0.68 8.82
CA ILE A 28 -2.70 -0.09 8.48
C ILE A 28 -2.56 -1.49 9.08
N GLU A 29 -3.50 -1.86 9.94
CA GLU A 29 -3.60 -3.21 10.50
C GLU A 29 -4.52 -4.09 9.63
N PRO A 30 -4.38 -5.43 9.69
CA PRO A 30 -5.36 -6.33 9.08
C PRO A 30 -6.78 -6.02 9.53
N ASP A 31 -7.75 -6.18 8.62
CA ASP A 31 -9.18 -5.86 8.82
C ASP A 31 -9.50 -4.39 9.14
N SER A 32 -8.50 -3.49 9.02
CA SER A 32 -8.68 -2.05 9.16
C SER A 32 -8.56 -1.34 7.81
N ALA A 33 -9.12 -0.14 7.75
CA ALA A 33 -8.95 0.77 6.64
C ALA A 33 -8.53 2.14 7.17
N GLU A 34 -7.54 2.75 6.53
CA GLU A 34 -7.04 4.08 6.88
C GLU A 34 -7.06 4.99 5.65
N PHE A 35 -7.30 6.27 5.88
CA PHE A 35 -7.30 7.27 4.82
C PHE A 35 -5.89 7.84 4.65
N VAL A 36 -5.33 7.66 3.46
CA VAL A 36 -3.97 8.11 3.12
C VAL A 36 -4.06 9.29 2.16
N THR A 37 -3.16 10.26 2.29
CA THR A 37 -3.09 11.42 1.40
C THR A 37 -1.64 11.78 1.11
N GLY A 38 -1.36 12.08 -0.15
CA GLY A 38 -0.05 12.50 -0.63
C GLY A 38 0.66 11.44 -1.44
N ASP A 39 1.94 11.69 -1.68
CA ASP A 39 2.80 10.83 -2.48
C ASP A 39 3.40 9.70 -1.63
N VAL A 40 3.30 8.47 -2.13
CA VAL A 40 3.87 7.26 -1.52
C VAL A 40 4.85 6.65 -2.50
N ASP A 41 6.14 6.79 -2.22
CA ASP A 41 7.24 6.20 -3.00
C ASP A 41 7.76 4.87 -2.40
N HIS A 42 7.42 4.58 -1.14
CA HIS A 42 7.74 3.33 -0.46
C HIS A 42 6.68 2.96 0.57
N ILE A 43 6.65 1.68 0.94
CA ILE A 43 5.85 1.13 2.04
C ILE A 43 6.73 0.25 2.92
N THR A 44 6.40 0.15 4.21
CA THR A 44 7.06 -0.77 5.14
C THR A 44 6.09 -1.87 5.54
N ILE A 45 6.44 -3.12 5.29
CA ILE A 45 5.63 -4.30 5.66
C ILE A 45 6.17 -4.89 6.96
N TYR A 46 5.34 -4.94 8.00
CA TYR A 46 5.69 -5.56 9.28
C TYR A 46 5.24 -7.02 9.28
N ARG A 47 6.20 -7.96 9.38
CA ARG A 47 5.92 -9.41 9.42
C ARG A 47 5.84 -9.96 10.85
N SER A 48 6.51 -9.29 11.78
CA SER A 48 6.46 -9.56 13.22
C SER A 48 6.92 -8.32 13.99
N ALA A 49 6.84 -8.34 15.31
CA ALA A 49 7.25 -7.22 16.17
C ALA A 49 8.73 -6.79 16.01
N GLY A 50 9.58 -7.59 15.36
CA GLY A 50 10.99 -7.27 15.12
C GLY A 50 11.47 -7.50 13.70
N SER A 51 10.56 -7.71 12.74
CA SER A 51 10.91 -7.95 11.33
C SER A 51 10.02 -7.13 10.41
N ASN A 52 10.65 -6.28 9.61
CA ASN A 52 10.03 -5.50 8.56
C ASN A 52 10.79 -5.63 7.24
N VAL A 53 10.15 -5.21 6.16
CA VAL A 53 10.74 -5.05 4.85
C VAL A 53 10.25 -3.73 4.25
N ASP A 54 11.17 -2.92 3.75
CA ASP A 54 10.86 -1.70 3.02
C ASP A 54 10.80 -2.02 1.53
N LEU A 55 9.69 -1.64 0.88
CA LEU A 55 9.45 -1.89 -0.53
C LEU A 55 9.23 -0.56 -1.25
N ARG A 56 9.76 -0.43 -2.45
CA ARG A 56 9.70 0.80 -3.27
C ARG A 56 8.71 0.67 -4.39
N CYS A 57 8.05 1.78 -4.69
CA CYS A 57 7.14 1.89 -5.82
C CYS A 57 7.89 1.70 -7.15
N MET A 58 7.29 0.93 -8.05
CA MET A 58 7.91 0.56 -9.32
C MET A 58 7.51 1.46 -10.50
N ALA A 59 6.40 2.19 -10.40
CA ALA A 59 5.88 3.04 -11.47
C ALA A 59 5.05 4.21 -10.92
N ASP A 60 4.99 5.32 -11.66
CA ASP A 60 4.10 6.43 -11.31
C ASP A 60 2.63 6.03 -11.53
N VAL A 61 1.81 6.13 -10.48
CA VAL A 61 0.38 5.80 -10.54
C VAL A 61 -0.41 6.81 -9.71
N ASP A 62 -1.40 7.44 -10.35
CA ASP A 62 -2.33 8.33 -9.66
C ASP A 62 -3.69 7.62 -9.53
N PHE A 63 -4.12 7.36 -8.29
CA PHE A 63 -5.49 6.94 -8.00
C PHE A 63 -6.44 8.14 -8.06
N GLY A 64 -7.72 7.88 -8.32
CA GLY A 64 -8.72 8.96 -8.32
C GLY A 64 -9.07 9.37 -6.89
N PRO A 65 -9.59 10.59 -6.66
CA PRO A 65 -9.98 11.02 -5.32
C PRO A 65 -11.06 10.12 -4.71
N ASP A 66 -10.96 9.93 -3.39
CA ASP A 66 -11.84 9.08 -2.59
C ASP A 66 -11.96 7.65 -3.17
N GLU A 67 -10.89 7.13 -3.77
CA GLU A 67 -10.81 5.77 -4.25
C GLU A 67 -10.58 4.80 -3.08
N GLN A 68 -11.24 3.64 -3.13
CA GLN A 68 -10.92 2.54 -2.24
C GLN A 68 -9.78 1.76 -2.86
N VAL A 69 -8.67 1.63 -2.14
CA VAL A 69 -7.46 0.96 -2.58
C VAL A 69 -7.20 -0.24 -1.69
N ILE A 70 -6.91 -1.39 -2.28
CA ILE A 70 -6.53 -2.60 -1.55
C ILE A 70 -5.02 -2.79 -1.67
N LEU A 71 -4.32 -2.89 -0.54
CA LEU A 71 -2.94 -3.33 -0.49
C LEU A 71 -2.91 -4.86 -0.37
N GLN A 72 -2.50 -5.53 -1.44
CA GLN A 72 -2.49 -7.00 -1.54
C GLN A 72 -1.06 -7.53 -1.68
N GLN A 73 -0.77 -8.61 -0.95
CA GLN A 73 0.47 -9.38 -1.16
C GLN A 73 0.37 -10.22 -2.45
N ILE A 74 1.30 -10.02 -3.38
CA ILE A 74 1.39 -10.81 -4.61
C ILE A 74 2.31 -12.02 -4.40
N ASP A 75 3.47 -11.78 -3.78
CA ASP A 75 4.45 -12.80 -3.43
C ASP A 75 5.21 -12.42 -2.15
N PRO A 76 6.17 -13.22 -1.64
CA PRO A 76 6.88 -12.90 -0.40
C PRO A 76 7.62 -11.55 -0.38
N ALA A 77 7.97 -10.97 -1.53
CA ALA A 77 8.73 -9.73 -1.66
C ALA A 77 7.99 -8.63 -2.46
N THR A 78 6.76 -8.89 -2.91
CA THR A 78 6.00 -7.99 -3.76
C THR A 78 4.61 -7.70 -3.20
N TYR A 79 4.24 -6.43 -3.19
CA TYR A 79 2.90 -5.95 -2.85
C TYR A 79 2.33 -5.08 -3.97
N CYS A 80 1.01 -5.04 -4.09
CA CYS A 80 0.32 -4.21 -5.07
C CYS A 80 -0.80 -3.40 -4.39
N LEU A 81 -0.87 -2.10 -4.67
CA LEU A 81 -2.04 -1.28 -4.42
C LEU A 81 -2.99 -1.40 -5.62
N ILE A 82 -4.23 -1.81 -5.38
CA ILE A 82 -5.24 -2.02 -6.42
C ILE A 82 -6.41 -1.07 -6.16
N GLY A 83 -6.67 -0.18 -7.11
CA GLY A 83 -7.79 0.74 -7.06
C GLY A 83 -9.10 0.04 -7.42
N MET A 84 -10.05 -0.05 -6.50
CA MET A 84 -11.29 -0.81 -6.68
C MET A 84 -12.22 -0.21 -7.74
N ARG A 85 -12.12 1.10 -7.98
CA ARG A 85 -12.95 1.80 -8.96
C ARG A 85 -12.25 1.88 -10.32
N SER A 86 -10.96 2.22 -10.32
CA SER A 86 -10.19 2.45 -11.52
C SER A 86 -9.61 1.17 -12.13
N GLY A 87 -9.42 0.12 -11.33
CA GLY A 87 -8.68 -1.08 -11.72
C GLY A 87 -7.19 -0.84 -11.94
N LYS A 88 -6.67 0.34 -11.56
CA LYS A 88 -5.24 0.63 -11.63
C LYS A 88 -4.48 -0.15 -10.57
N GLU A 89 -3.23 -0.44 -10.88
CA GLU A 89 -2.34 -1.23 -10.03
C GLU A 89 -1.01 -0.49 -9.87
N ALA A 90 -0.49 -0.44 -8.65
CA ALA A 90 0.84 0.07 -8.34
C ALA A 90 1.63 -0.97 -7.55
N GLU A 91 2.74 -1.42 -8.13
CA GLU A 91 3.58 -2.48 -7.57
C GLU A 91 4.70 -1.92 -6.67
N PHE A 92 4.98 -2.62 -5.57
CA PHE A 92 6.03 -2.33 -4.60
C PHE A 92 6.94 -3.55 -4.39
N LYS A 93 8.27 -3.35 -4.50
CA LYS A 93 9.31 -4.40 -4.39
C LYS A 93 10.58 -3.89 -3.71
N ASP A 94 11.41 -4.80 -3.17
CA ASP A 94 12.75 -4.52 -2.60
C ASP A 94 13.73 -3.96 -3.66
#